data_AF-A0A9D6JRU1-F1
#
_entry.id   AF-A0A9D6JRU1-F1
#
_cell.length_a   1.000
_cell.length_b   1.000
_cell.length_c   1.000
_cell.angle_alpha   90.00
_cell.angle_beta   90.00
_cell.angle_gamma   90.00
#
_symmetry.space_group_name_H-M   'P 1'
#
loop_
_entity.id
_entity.type
_entity.pdbx_description
1 polymer ?
#
loop_
_entity_poly.entity_id
_entity_poly.type
_entity_poly.pdbx_seq_one_letter_code
_entity_poly.pdbx_strand_id
1 'polypeptide(L)'
;MGGKDCVAIDRILCEILKLDPHKIPTLRAAEEMNVGCQDSSKISIVGSSIQEVQVQDFIKAEPLPIRFEFSHGIRNIIKNLYERYIRGKTAYEAMAFQ
;
A
#
# COMPACT_ATOMS: atom_id res chain seq x y z
N MET A 1 -3.22 10.96 -18.65
CA MET A 1 -2.45 11.97 -17.88
C MET A 1 -1.00 11.50 -17.79
N GLY A 2 -0.04 12.41 -17.64
CA GLY A 2 1.38 12.06 -17.53
C GLY A 2 2.19 13.20 -16.92
N GLY A 3 3.35 12.89 -16.35
CA GLY A 3 4.20 13.84 -15.63
C GLY A 3 5.38 13.13 -14.95
N LYS A 4 6.32 13.90 -14.40
CA LYS A 4 7.52 13.37 -13.71
C LYS A 4 7.27 12.99 -12.25
N ASP A 5 6.27 13.61 -11.63
CA ASP A 5 5.90 13.40 -10.23
C ASP A 5 4.55 12.68 -10.17
N CYS A 6 4.57 11.40 -9.80
CA CYS A 6 3.36 10.59 -9.70
C CYS A 6 2.41 11.09 -8.59
N VAL A 7 2.95 11.66 -7.51
CA VAL A 7 2.14 12.19 -6.40
C VAL A 7 1.36 13.41 -6.88
N ALA A 8 2.00 14.29 -7.65
CA ALA A 8 1.35 15.44 -8.27
C ALA A 8 0.24 15.02 -9.24
N ILE A 9 0.45 13.97 -10.03
CA ILE A 9 -0.57 13.43 -10.93
C ILE A 9 -1.77 12.92 -10.15
N ASP A 10 -1.56 12.08 -9.14
CA ASP A 10 -2.62 11.54 -8.30
C ASP A 10 -3.38 12.65 -7.55
N ARG A 11 -2.66 13.70 -7.12
CA ARG A 11 -3.24 14.89 -6.50
C ARG A 11 -4.21 15.63 -7.42
N ILE A 12 -3.84 15.84 -8.70
CA ILE A 12 -4.72 16.47 -9.69
C ILE A 12 -5.86 15.54 -10.08
N LEU A 13 -5.61 14.24 -10.19
CA LEU A 13 -6.66 13.25 -10.44
C LEU A 13 -7.75 13.31 -9.35
N CYS A 14 -7.37 13.51 -8.09
CA CYS A 14 -8.35 13.73 -7.01
C CYS A 14 -9.22 14.97 -7.27
N GLU A 15 -8.67 16.09 -7.76
CA GLU A 15 -9.47 17.29 -8.08
C GLU A 15 -10.43 17.06 -9.24
N ILE A 16 -9.97 16.34 -10.27
CA ILE A 16 -10.78 15.97 -11.43
C ILE A 16 -11.94 15.07 -11.00
N LEU A 17 -11.70 14.12 -10.09
CA LEU A 17 -12.72 13.19 -9.59
C LEU A 17 -13.52 13.74 -8.40
N LYS A 18 -13.27 14.97 -7.96
CA LYS A 18 -13.84 15.59 -6.74
C LYS A 18 -13.67 14.73 -5.48
N LEU A 19 -12.53 14.06 -5.38
CA LEU A 19 -12.14 13.30 -4.21
C LEU A 19 -11.28 14.18 -3.28
N ASP A 20 -11.46 13.98 -1.98
CA ASP A 20 -10.61 14.59 -0.95
C ASP A 20 -9.23 13.90 -0.95
N PRO A 21 -8.13 14.62 -1.29
CA PRO A 21 -6.78 14.05 -1.33
C PRO A 21 -6.35 13.45 0.01
N HIS A 22 -6.76 14.02 1.14
CA HIS A 22 -6.36 13.55 2.48
C HIS A 22 -7.03 12.22 2.86
N LYS A 23 -8.09 11.82 2.13
CA LYS A 23 -8.74 10.51 2.30
C LYS A 23 -8.13 9.42 1.41
N ILE A 24 -7.17 9.75 0.57
CA ILE A 24 -6.47 8.79 -0.29
C ILE A 24 -5.22 8.29 0.45
N PRO A 25 -5.14 6.99 0.80
CA PRO A 25 -4.05 6.48 1.63
C PRO A 25 -2.65 6.73 1.06
N THR A 26 -2.50 6.66 -0.26
CA THR A 26 -1.23 6.87 -0.95
C THR A 26 -0.77 8.33 -0.87
N LEU A 27 -1.67 9.29 -1.06
CA LEU A 27 -1.37 10.71 -0.92
C LEU A 27 -1.07 11.08 0.53
N ARG A 28 -1.82 10.53 1.50
CA ARG A 28 -1.51 10.75 2.91
C ARG A 28 -0.12 10.23 3.29
N ALA A 29 0.23 9.02 2.86
CA ALA A 29 1.56 8.47 3.09
C ALA A 29 2.66 9.31 2.42
N ALA A 30 2.42 9.81 1.21
CA ALA A 30 3.36 10.69 0.52
C ALA A 30 3.58 12.02 1.27
N GLU A 31 2.53 12.58 1.88
CA GLU A 31 2.61 13.78 2.72
C GLU A 31 3.42 13.49 4.00
N GLU A 32 3.11 12.40 4.70
CA GLU A 32 3.84 11.96 5.92
C GLU A 32 5.35 11.73 5.64
N MET A 33 5.67 11.22 4.44
CA MET A 33 7.05 10.93 4.02
C MET A 33 7.75 12.13 3.36
N ASN A 34 7.07 13.26 3.16
CA ASN A 34 7.56 14.42 2.41
C ASN A 34 8.04 14.05 0.98
N VAL A 35 7.29 13.19 0.29
CA VAL A 35 7.59 12.72 -1.07
C VAL A 35 6.63 13.36 -2.08
N GLY A 36 7.19 13.92 -3.15
CA GLY A 36 6.44 14.53 -4.25
C GLY A 36 5.74 15.84 -3.86
N CYS A 37 4.99 16.41 -4.80
CA CYS A 37 4.28 17.67 -4.64
C CYS A 37 2.77 17.43 -4.60
N GLN A 38 2.11 17.91 -3.53
CA GLN A 38 0.64 17.87 -3.39
C GLN A 38 -0.01 19.26 -3.36
N ASP A 39 0.80 20.31 -3.39
CA ASP A 39 0.33 21.69 -3.43
C ASP A 39 -0.10 22.02 -4.87
N SER A 40 -1.42 22.16 -5.09
CA SER A 40 -1.98 22.41 -6.41
C SER A 40 -1.48 23.69 -7.05
N SER A 41 -1.10 24.69 -6.24
CA SER A 41 -0.55 25.96 -6.74
C SER A 41 0.84 25.82 -7.35
N LYS A 42 1.56 24.74 -6.99
CA LYS A 42 2.90 24.45 -7.50
C LYS A 42 2.90 23.46 -8.67
N ILE A 43 1.74 22.90 -9.01
CA ILE A 43 1.60 21.92 -10.08
C ILE A 43 1.23 22.64 -11.37
N SER A 44 2.12 22.61 -12.37
CA SER A 44 1.85 23.17 -13.69
C SER A 44 1.05 22.17 -14.53
N ILE A 45 -0.07 22.62 -15.08
CA ILE A 45 -0.97 21.82 -15.92
C ILE A 45 -0.79 22.26 -17.36
N VAL A 46 -0.52 21.29 -18.24
CA VAL A 46 -0.42 21.51 -19.69
C VAL A 46 -1.58 20.78 -20.36
N GLY A 47 -2.31 21.47 -21.21
CA GLY A 47 -3.52 20.95 -21.87
C GLY A 47 -4.79 21.55 -21.27
N SER A 48 -5.87 20.76 -21.23
CA SER A 48 -7.15 21.18 -20.66
C SER A 48 -7.03 21.54 -19.18
N SER A 49 -7.75 22.57 -18.78
CA SER A 49 -7.89 22.96 -17.38
C SER A 49 -8.64 21.90 -16.57
N ILE A 50 -8.45 21.89 -15.25
CA ILE A 50 -9.17 20.96 -14.36
C ILE A 50 -10.68 21.13 -14.50
N GLN A 51 -11.15 22.37 -14.62
CA GLN A 51 -12.57 22.71 -14.71
C GLN A 51 -13.23 22.10 -15.96
N GLU A 52 -12.51 22.03 -17.08
CA GLU A 52 -13.01 21.46 -18.34
C GLU A 52 -13.16 19.94 -18.28
N VAL A 53 -12.34 19.26 -17.48
CA VAL A 53 -12.28 17.79 -17.43
C VAL A 53 -12.85 17.22 -16.13
N GLN A 54 -13.32 18.07 -15.22
CA GLN A 54 -13.82 17.65 -13.91
C GLN A 54 -15.09 16.80 -14.04
N VAL A 55 -15.05 15.61 -13.44
CA VAL A 55 -16.16 14.67 -13.37
C VAL A 55 -17.09 15.08 -12.24
N GLN A 56 -18.39 15.20 -12.52
CA GLN A 56 -19.38 15.69 -11.55
C GLN A 56 -19.96 14.56 -10.68
N ASP A 57 -20.01 13.35 -11.22
CA ASP A 57 -20.79 12.21 -10.73
C ASP A 57 -19.92 10.94 -10.61
N PHE A 58 -18.68 11.09 -10.16
CA PHE A 58 -17.78 9.95 -9.98
C PHE A 58 -18.32 8.98 -8.91
N ILE A 59 -18.63 7.75 -9.31
CA ILE A 59 -19.08 6.68 -8.41
C ILE A 59 -17.86 5.91 -7.91
N LYS A 60 -17.57 6.02 -6.61
CA LYS A 60 -16.49 5.26 -5.98
C LYS A 60 -16.90 3.79 -5.85
N ALA A 61 -16.02 2.89 -6.29
CA ALA A 61 -16.19 1.47 -6.03
C ALA A 61 -16.08 1.15 -4.53
N GLU A 62 -16.95 0.29 -4.03
CA GLU A 62 -16.83 -0.22 -2.66
C GLU A 62 -15.59 -1.12 -2.55
N PRO A 63 -14.69 -0.84 -1.60
CA PRO A 63 -13.51 -1.67 -1.42
C PRO A 63 -13.95 -3.06 -0.96
N LEU A 64 -13.68 -4.09 -1.76
CA LEU A 64 -13.86 -5.47 -1.33
C LEU A 64 -12.85 -5.76 -0.23
N PRO A 65 -13.26 -6.35 0.91
CA PRO A 65 -12.34 -6.73 1.96
C PRO A 65 -11.44 -7.84 1.43
N ILE A 66 -10.18 -7.49 1.12
CA ILE A 66 -9.13 -8.49 0.87
C ILE A 66 -8.85 -9.12 2.23
N ARG A 67 -9.51 -10.24 2.53
CA ARG A 67 -9.19 -11.04 3.70
C ARG A 67 -7.82 -11.67 3.49
N PHE A 68 -6.81 -11.09 4.12
CA PHE A 68 -5.55 -11.79 4.35
C PHE A 68 -5.81 -12.88 5.40
N GLU A 69 -6.33 -14.02 4.95
CA GLU A 69 -6.46 -15.24 5.73
C GLU A 69 -5.06 -15.81 6.00
N PHE A 70 -4.32 -15.20 6.95
CA PHE A 70 -3.02 -15.69 7.45
C PHE A 70 -3.07 -17.15 7.95
N SER A 71 -4.26 -17.69 8.15
CA SER A 71 -4.56 -19.07 8.55
C SER A 71 -3.96 -20.13 7.62
N HIS A 72 -3.74 -19.84 6.34
CA HIS A 72 -3.32 -20.85 5.35
C HIS A 72 -1.82 -21.15 5.34
N GLY A 73 -0.98 -20.29 5.96
CA GLY A 73 0.49 -20.45 5.95
C GLY A 73 1.10 -21.04 7.23
N ILE A 74 0.33 -21.08 8.34
CA ILE A 74 0.89 -21.34 9.68
C ILE A 74 1.21 -22.82 9.89
N ARG A 75 0.47 -23.74 9.26
CA ARG A 75 0.67 -25.20 9.42
C ARG A 75 2.09 -25.63 9.07
N ASN A 76 2.64 -25.11 7.97
CA ASN A 76 3.99 -25.45 7.52
C ASN A 76 5.06 -24.81 8.40
N ILE A 77 4.81 -23.60 8.92
CA ILE A 77 5.71 -22.92 9.87
C ILE A 77 5.79 -23.71 11.18
N ILE A 78 4.66 -24.10 11.76
CA ILE A 78 4.61 -24.90 13.00
C ILE A 78 5.30 -26.25 12.80
N LYS A 79 4.99 -26.95 11.70
CA LYS A 79 5.61 -28.26 11.40
C LYS A 79 7.13 -28.16 11.30
N ASN A 80 7.65 -27.16 10.58
CA ASN A 80 9.08 -26.95 10.43
C ASN A 80 9.76 -26.58 11.77
N LEU A 81 9.10 -25.79 12.62
CA LEU A 81 9.63 -25.46 13.95
C LEU A 81 9.66 -26.69 14.87
N TYR A 82 8.62 -27.53 14.83
CA TYR A 82 8.55 -28.76 15.62
C TYR A 82 9.61 -29.79 15.22
N GLU A 83 9.81 -30.00 13.91
CA GLU A 83 10.86 -30.88 13.40
C GLU A 83 12.27 -30.40 13.81
N ARG A 84 12.51 -29.08 13.79
CA ARG A 84 13.77 -28.49 14.27
C ARG A 84 13.95 -28.67 15.78
N TYR A 85 12.89 -28.55 16.56
CA TYR A 85 12.94 -28.75 18.01
C TYR A 85 13.29 -30.19 18.39
N ILE A 86 12.64 -31.18 17.75
CA ILE A 86 12.94 -32.60 18.00
C ILE A 86 14.38 -32.94 17.62
N ARG A 87 14.82 -32.52 16.42
CA ARG A 87 16.20 -32.76 15.95
C ARG A 87 17.24 -32.08 16.82
N GLY A 88 16.94 -30.87 17.30
CA GLY A 88 17.78 -30.17 18.27
C GLY A 88 17.91 -30.96 19.56
N LYS A 89 16.79 -31.43 20.14
CA LYS A 89 16.79 -32.18 21.39
C LYS A 89 17.54 -33.51 21.30
N THR A 90 17.39 -34.24 20.20
CA THR A 90 18.14 -35.49 19.95
C THR A 90 19.64 -35.25 19.81
N ALA A 91 20.07 -34.12 19.25
CA ALA A 91 21.49 -33.76 19.18
C ALA A 91 22.09 -33.43 20.57
N TYR A 92 21.35 -32.74 21.44
CA TYR A 92 21.80 -32.46 22.81
C TYR A 92 21.87 -33.72 23.68
N GLU A 93 20.89 -34.63 23.57
CA GLU A 93 20.90 -35.90 24.29
C GLU A 93 22.06 -36.81 23.83
N ALA A 94 22.42 -36.79 22.54
CA ALA A 94 23.58 -37.53 22.03
C ALA A 94 24.94 -36.96 22.51
N MET A 95 25.03 -35.65 22.77
CA MET A 95 26.25 -35.02 23.29
C MET A 95 26.40 -35.14 24.81
N ALA A 96 25.30 -35.32 25.55
CA ALA A 96 25.31 -35.46 27.01
C ALA A 96 25.69 -36.87 27.52
N PHE A 97 25.85 -37.85 26.62
CA PHE A 97 26.24 -39.24 26.91
C PHE A 97 27.70 -39.58 26.52
N GLN A 98 28.52 -38.59 26.15
CA GLN A 98 29.99 -38.71 26.04
C GLN A 98 30.68 -38.14 27.28
#